data_AF-A0A182WQR3-F1
#
_entry.id   AF-A0A182WQR3-F1
#
_cell.length_a   1.000
_cell.length_b   1.000
_cell.length_c   1.000
_cell.angle_alpha   90.00
_cell.angle_beta   90.00
_cell.angle_gamma   90.00
#
_symmetry.space_group_name_H-M   'P 1'
#
loop_
_entity.id
_entity.type
_entity.pdbx_description
1 polymer ?
#
loop_
_entity_poly.entity_id
_entity_poly.type
_entity_poly.pdbx_seq_one_letter_code
_entity_poly.pdbx_strand_id
1 'polypeptide(L)'
;MKTFTSVALCVLLAAVSVTAQLSMRELSEITEDFRVRFDDLHDDKDDFIQLARTLTRAELKGLNEATLENLGNARNDIDDILTETREDIAEAILEPNANEQCLLALVDTVIAEGRRAGEGMSACAADKIAIKEGLGDEFRALTNTLQRIATAASEYTLYTFAIHNSFTEPEEHVEWLEENYDNQVEFWDNVARPEAQEDLDNLEINRPALVEENRLCLQAVITSLNTAMNTVRGQINSC
;
A
#
# COMPACT_ATOMS: atom_id res chain seq x y z
N MET A 1 -16.96 68.18 -59.06
CA MET A 1 -15.75 68.02 -59.90
C MET A 1 -14.52 68.43 -59.09
N LYS A 2 -13.50 67.56 -59.07
CA LYS A 2 -12.11 67.72 -58.55
C LYS A 2 -11.97 67.67 -57.02
N THR A 3 -11.10 66.89 -56.36
CA THR A 3 -10.09 65.86 -56.71
C THR A 3 -9.67 65.13 -55.41
N PHE A 4 -9.27 63.86 -55.50
CA PHE A 4 -8.52 63.05 -54.51
C PHE A 4 -7.19 63.75 -54.07
N THR A 5 -6.47 63.45 -52.99
CA THR A 5 -5.99 62.17 -52.41
C THR A 5 -5.42 62.38 -50.99
N SER A 6 -5.55 61.31 -50.20
CA SER A 6 -4.75 60.88 -49.04
C SER A 6 -3.24 61.18 -49.07
N VAL A 7 -2.62 61.21 -47.88
CA VAL A 7 -1.22 60.88 -47.49
C VAL A 7 -0.61 61.96 -46.58
N ALA A 8 -0.75 61.74 -45.27
CA ALA A 8 0.22 62.08 -44.24
C ALA A 8 -0.21 61.33 -42.95
N LEU A 9 0.06 60.02 -42.90
CA LEU A 9 1.09 59.46 -42.02
C LEU A 9 0.86 59.87 -40.55
N CYS A 10 0.16 59.04 -39.76
CA CYS A 10 0.80 57.95 -39.00
C CYS A 10 1.99 58.42 -38.14
N VAL A 11 1.76 59.35 -37.20
CA VAL A 11 2.75 59.68 -36.14
C VAL A 11 2.14 59.55 -34.73
N LEU A 12 1.08 58.75 -34.56
CA LEU A 12 0.51 58.46 -33.23
C LEU A 12 0.49 56.98 -32.86
N LEU A 13 1.33 56.17 -33.51
CA LEU A 13 1.70 54.84 -33.05
C LEU A 13 3.18 54.84 -32.67
N ALA A 14 3.51 55.60 -31.64
CA ALA A 14 4.61 55.22 -30.76
C ALA A 14 4.09 54.10 -29.82
N ALA A 15 3.63 53.00 -30.42
CA ALA A 15 3.70 51.70 -29.78
C ALA A 15 5.17 51.26 -29.91
N VAL A 16 6.05 51.92 -29.16
CA VAL A 16 7.29 51.29 -28.78
C VAL A 16 6.92 50.44 -27.56
N SER A 17 6.30 49.30 -27.82
CA SER A 17 6.37 48.18 -26.90
C SER A 17 7.84 47.75 -26.90
N VAL A 18 8.66 48.46 -26.13
CA VAL A 18 9.92 47.89 -25.64
C VAL A 18 9.47 46.78 -24.70
N THR A 19 9.22 45.59 -25.24
CA THR A 19 9.35 44.38 -24.46
C THR A 19 10.79 44.41 -23.98
N ALA A 20 10.99 44.74 -22.70
CA ALA A 20 12.31 44.71 -22.10
C ALA A 20 12.80 43.27 -22.25
N GLN A 21 13.72 43.06 -23.19
CA GLN A 21 14.23 41.73 -23.50
C GLN A 21 15.02 41.26 -22.28
N LEU A 22 14.62 40.13 -21.70
CA LEU A 22 15.24 39.56 -20.51
C LEU A 22 16.73 39.37 -20.76
N SER A 23 17.60 39.93 -19.91
CA SER A 23 19.04 39.75 -20.09
C SER A 23 19.44 38.32 -19.74
N MET A 24 20.52 37.81 -20.35
CA MET A 24 21.03 36.46 -20.01
C MET A 24 21.48 36.33 -18.56
N ARG A 25 21.85 37.44 -17.91
CA ARG A 25 22.14 37.47 -16.47
C ARG A 25 20.86 37.25 -15.66
N GLU A 26 19.79 37.97 -15.99
CA GLU A 26 18.49 37.82 -15.33
C GLU A 26 17.91 36.43 -15.58
N LEU A 27 18.02 35.89 -16.79
CA LEU A 27 17.61 34.52 -17.09
C LEU A 27 18.37 33.51 -16.23
N SER A 28 19.70 33.67 -16.09
CA SER A 28 20.52 32.78 -15.27
C SER A 28 20.15 32.86 -13.78
N GLU A 29 19.83 34.06 -13.28
CA GLU A 29 19.39 34.26 -11.89
C GLU A 29 18.02 33.60 -11.64
N ILE A 30 17.06 33.77 -12.55
CA ILE A 30 15.73 33.16 -12.47
C ILE A 30 15.82 31.63 -12.58
N THR A 31 16.62 31.13 -13.53
CA THR A 31 16.82 29.68 -13.70
C THR A 31 17.41 29.07 -12.43
N GLU A 32 18.39 29.72 -11.80
CA GLU A 32 18.98 29.22 -10.55
C GLU A 32 17.99 29.22 -9.39
N ASP A 33 17.12 30.24 -9.30
CA ASP A 33 16.02 30.26 -8.33
C ASP A 33 15.08 29.07 -8.53
N PHE A 34 14.64 28.82 -9.78
CA PHE A 34 13.82 27.65 -10.10
C PHE A 34 14.54 26.33 -9.86
N ARG A 35 15.85 26.24 -10.14
CA ARG A 35 16.65 25.06 -9.82
C ARG A 35 16.54 24.71 -8.34
N VAL A 36 16.74 25.68 -7.46
CA VAL A 36 16.62 25.49 -6.01
C VAL A 36 15.20 25.08 -5.64
N ARG A 37 14.18 25.75 -6.18
CA ARG A 37 12.78 25.43 -5.89
C ARG A 37 12.39 24.02 -6.34
N PHE A 38 12.84 23.57 -7.51
CA PHE A 38 12.62 22.22 -8.00
C PHE A 38 13.37 21.16 -7.19
N ASP A 39 14.58 21.48 -6.70
CA ASP A 39 15.32 20.61 -5.78
C ASP A 39 14.61 20.49 -4.43
N ASP A 40 14.14 21.61 -3.86
CA ASP A 40 13.36 21.59 -2.61
C ASP A 40 12.06 20.77 -2.77
N LEU A 41 11.38 20.90 -3.91
CA LEU A 41 10.19 20.10 -4.24
C LEU A 41 10.55 18.62 -4.44
N HIS A 42 11.72 18.32 -5.01
CA HIS A 42 12.21 16.96 -5.12
C HIS A 42 12.45 16.34 -3.75
N ASP A 43 13.13 17.06 -2.85
CA ASP A 43 13.45 16.59 -1.50
C ASP A 43 12.17 16.36 -0.68
N ASP A 44 11.20 17.28 -0.75
CA ASP A 44 9.88 17.13 -0.12
C ASP A 44 9.11 15.90 -0.64
N LYS A 45 9.18 15.64 -1.94
CA LYS A 45 8.62 14.43 -2.56
C LYS A 45 9.34 13.17 -2.08
N ASP A 46 10.67 13.17 -2.04
CA ASP A 46 11.46 12.02 -1.65
C ASP A 46 11.26 11.66 -0.17
N ASP A 47 11.23 12.67 0.71
CA ASP A 47 10.96 12.49 2.15
C ASP A 47 9.60 11.81 2.38
N PHE A 48 8.55 12.26 1.68
CA PHE A 48 7.24 11.63 1.75
C PHE A 48 7.29 10.17 1.25
N ILE A 49 7.98 9.90 0.14
CA ILE A 49 8.12 8.54 -0.41
C ILE A 49 8.88 7.63 0.57
N GLN A 50 9.92 8.14 1.22
CA GLN A 50 10.66 7.39 2.25
C GLN A 50 9.77 7.06 3.45
N LEU A 51 8.94 8.01 3.89
CA LEU A 51 7.95 7.80 4.94
C LEU A 51 6.93 6.72 4.52
N ALA A 52 6.32 6.85 3.34
CA ALA A 52 5.35 5.90 2.80
C ALA A 52 5.91 4.47 2.75
N ARG A 53 7.15 4.31 2.27
CA ARG A 53 7.86 3.01 2.26
C ARG A 53 8.05 2.44 3.66
N THR A 54 8.36 3.29 4.63
CA THR A 54 8.60 2.89 6.02
C THR A 54 7.30 2.44 6.68
N LEU A 55 6.24 3.24 6.57
CA LEU A 55 4.92 2.94 7.11
C LEU A 55 4.36 1.66 6.50
N THR A 56 4.36 1.53 5.17
CA THR A 56 3.88 0.32 4.49
C THR A 56 4.58 -0.94 4.99
N ARG A 57 5.91 -0.90 5.15
CA ARG A 57 6.67 -2.04 5.68
C ARG A 57 6.30 -2.35 7.13
N ALA A 58 6.14 -1.33 7.96
CA ALA A 58 5.74 -1.49 9.36
C ALA A 58 4.36 -2.12 9.46
N GLU A 59 3.40 -1.65 8.68
CA GLU A 59 2.02 -2.14 8.65
C GLU A 59 1.93 -3.60 8.16
N LEU A 60 2.57 -3.92 7.02
CA LEU A 60 2.63 -5.30 6.53
C LEU A 60 3.34 -6.23 7.51
N LYS A 61 4.36 -5.74 8.22
CA LYS A 61 5.04 -6.51 9.28
C LYS A 61 4.09 -6.77 10.45
N GLY A 62 3.39 -5.74 10.95
CA GLY A 62 2.43 -5.86 12.03
C GLY A 62 1.29 -6.83 11.69
N LEU A 63 0.79 -6.80 10.45
CA LEU A 63 -0.19 -7.78 9.96
C LEU A 63 0.34 -9.22 10.01
N ASN A 64 1.60 -9.46 9.62
CA ASN A 64 2.20 -10.79 9.69
C ASN A 64 2.35 -11.26 11.14
N GLU A 65 2.86 -10.41 12.02
CA GLU A 65 3.09 -10.76 13.43
C GLU A 65 1.77 -11.14 14.10
N ALA A 66 0.71 -10.33 13.91
CA ALA A 66 -0.61 -10.62 14.46
C ALA A 66 -1.25 -11.89 13.85
N THR A 67 -1.09 -12.11 12.54
CA THR A 67 -1.61 -13.34 11.88
C THR A 67 -0.87 -14.59 12.39
N LEU A 68 0.45 -14.51 12.59
CA LEU A 68 1.23 -15.60 13.14
C LEU A 68 0.87 -15.90 14.60
N GLU A 69 0.61 -14.86 15.40
CA GLU A 69 0.13 -15.01 16.77
C GLU A 69 -1.21 -15.73 16.81
N ASN A 70 -2.18 -15.30 16.00
CA ASN A 70 -3.47 -15.97 15.87
C ASN A 70 -3.33 -17.46 15.49
N LEU A 71 -2.48 -17.77 14.50
CA LEU A 71 -2.20 -19.15 14.09
C LEU A 71 -1.54 -19.97 15.20
N GLY A 72 -0.61 -19.36 15.95
CA GLY A 72 0.05 -20.00 17.10
C GLY A 72 -0.94 -20.34 18.21
N ASN A 73 -1.83 -19.41 18.56
CA ASN A 73 -2.87 -19.61 19.55
C ASN A 73 -3.84 -20.71 19.10
N ALA A 74 -4.34 -20.65 17.86
CA ALA A 74 -5.24 -21.65 17.33
C ALA A 74 -4.63 -23.05 17.26
N ARG A 75 -3.33 -23.15 16.95
CA ARG A 75 -2.60 -24.43 16.99
C ARG A 75 -2.64 -25.03 18.39
N ASN A 76 -2.35 -24.23 19.42
CA ASN A 76 -2.32 -24.70 20.79
C ASN A 76 -3.72 -25.18 21.23
N ASP A 77 -4.77 -24.40 20.94
CA ASP A 77 -6.15 -24.77 21.26
C ASP A 77 -6.55 -26.10 20.58
N ILE A 78 -6.16 -26.30 19.31
CA ILE A 78 -6.40 -27.54 18.59
C ILE A 78 -5.64 -28.71 19.23
N ASP A 79 -4.38 -28.52 19.59
CA ASP A 79 -3.56 -29.58 20.19
C ASP A 79 -4.09 -30.00 21.57
N ASP A 80 -4.52 -29.03 22.38
CA ASP A 80 -5.15 -29.26 23.68
C ASP A 80 -6.44 -30.07 23.53
N ILE A 81 -7.36 -29.66 22.63
CA ILE A 81 -8.61 -30.37 22.36
C ILE A 81 -8.37 -31.83 21.91
N LEU A 82 -7.41 -32.04 21.01
CA LEU A 82 -7.07 -33.37 20.52
C LEU A 82 -6.41 -34.24 21.60
N THR A 83 -5.56 -33.64 22.43
CA THR A 83 -4.85 -34.33 23.51
C THR A 83 -5.82 -34.77 24.59
N GLU A 84 -6.67 -33.86 25.09
CA GLU A 84 -7.72 -34.18 26.08
C GLU A 84 -8.58 -35.35 25.60
N THR A 85 -9.04 -35.32 24.35
CA THR A 85 -9.89 -36.38 23.80
C THR A 85 -9.16 -37.73 23.69
N ARG A 86 -7.86 -37.72 23.38
CA ARG A 86 -7.04 -38.94 23.34
C ARG A 86 -6.81 -39.49 24.73
N GLU A 87 -6.63 -38.63 25.73
CA GLU A 87 -6.50 -39.01 27.14
C GLU A 87 -7.80 -39.66 27.64
N ASP A 88 -8.97 -39.08 27.33
CA ASP A 88 -10.28 -39.66 27.65
C ASP A 88 -10.43 -41.07 27.06
N ILE A 89 -10.03 -41.27 25.79
CA ILE A 89 -10.06 -42.59 25.15
C ILE A 89 -9.07 -43.56 25.81
N ALA A 90 -7.86 -43.10 26.11
CA ALA A 90 -6.82 -43.92 26.71
C ALA A 90 -7.22 -44.40 28.12
N GLU A 91 -7.88 -43.55 28.90
CA GLU A 91 -8.43 -43.93 30.21
C GLU A 91 -9.50 -45.02 30.06
N ALA A 92 -10.40 -44.89 29.09
CA ALA A 92 -11.45 -45.89 28.84
C ALA A 92 -10.90 -47.26 28.41
N ILE A 93 -9.76 -47.31 27.70
CA ILE A 93 -9.12 -48.57 27.29
C ILE A 93 -8.69 -49.42 28.52
N LEU A 94 -8.41 -48.78 29.66
CA LEU A 94 -7.97 -49.48 30.87
C LEU A 94 -9.11 -50.15 31.64
N GLU A 95 -10.37 -49.93 31.24
CA GLU A 95 -11.52 -50.49 31.93
C GLU A 95 -11.72 -52.01 31.68
N PRO A 96 -12.24 -52.78 32.65
CA PRO A 96 -12.29 -54.24 32.58
C PRO A 96 -13.15 -54.84 31.44
N ASN A 97 -14.06 -54.06 30.86
CA ASN A 97 -14.99 -54.49 29.81
C ASN A 97 -14.86 -53.64 28.53
N ALA A 98 -13.76 -52.91 28.36
CA ALA A 98 -13.56 -52.01 27.23
C ALA A 98 -13.48 -52.77 25.89
N ASN A 99 -14.20 -52.29 24.88
CA ASN A 99 -14.01 -52.75 23.51
C ASN A 99 -12.88 -51.95 22.85
N GLU A 100 -11.67 -52.47 22.99
CA GLU A 100 -10.45 -51.85 22.45
C GLU A 100 -10.56 -51.52 20.96
N GLN A 101 -11.22 -52.37 20.16
CA GLN A 101 -11.36 -52.14 18.72
C GLN A 101 -12.29 -50.94 18.41
N CYS A 102 -13.34 -50.74 19.20
CA CYS A 102 -14.21 -49.58 19.09
C CYS A 102 -13.48 -48.30 19.50
N LEU A 103 -12.74 -48.34 20.61
CA LEU A 103 -11.96 -47.19 21.11
C LEU A 103 -10.83 -46.79 20.15
N LEU A 104 -10.13 -47.74 19.54
CA LEU A 104 -9.12 -47.45 18.51
C LEU A 104 -9.72 -46.79 17.27
N ALA A 105 -10.94 -47.17 16.86
CA ALA A 105 -11.64 -46.51 15.76
C ALA A 105 -12.03 -45.05 16.10
N LEU A 106 -12.29 -44.74 17.37
CA LEU A 106 -12.47 -43.36 17.82
C LEU A 106 -11.17 -42.55 17.70
N VAL A 107 -10.01 -43.14 18.00
CA VAL A 107 -8.70 -42.48 17.81
C VAL A 107 -8.47 -42.12 16.33
N ASP A 108 -8.82 -43.00 15.40
CA ASP A 108 -8.72 -42.71 13.97
C ASP A 108 -9.59 -41.50 13.58
N THR A 109 -10.78 -41.38 14.19
CA THR A 109 -11.66 -40.22 14.01
C THR A 109 -11.02 -38.94 14.56
N VAL A 110 -10.42 -38.98 15.75
CA VAL A 110 -9.68 -37.84 16.33
C VAL A 110 -8.55 -37.39 15.40
N ILE A 111 -7.78 -38.32 14.83
CA ILE A 111 -6.70 -38.01 13.88
C ILE A 111 -7.27 -37.36 12.61
N ALA A 112 -8.37 -37.89 12.07
CA ALA A 112 -9.00 -37.35 10.87
C ALA A 112 -9.53 -35.92 11.08
N GLU A 113 -10.19 -35.66 12.20
CA GLU A 113 -10.69 -34.31 12.54
C GLU A 113 -9.53 -33.34 12.82
N GLY A 114 -8.44 -33.80 13.46
CA GLY A 114 -7.24 -33.00 13.63
C GLY A 114 -6.60 -32.58 12.30
N ARG A 115 -6.57 -33.48 11.30
CA ARG A 115 -6.11 -33.14 9.94
C ARG A 115 -7.01 -32.09 9.29
N ARG A 116 -8.33 -32.26 9.39
CA ARG A 116 -9.30 -31.29 8.86
C ARG A 116 -9.15 -29.92 9.52
N ALA A 117 -8.90 -29.87 10.82
CA ALA A 117 -8.62 -28.62 11.52
C ALA A 117 -7.33 -27.95 10.99
N GLY A 118 -6.26 -28.72 10.77
CA GLY A 118 -5.02 -28.22 10.17
C GLY A 118 -5.19 -27.70 8.74
N GLU A 119 -6.02 -28.36 7.93
CA GLU A 119 -6.42 -27.87 6.59
C GLU A 119 -7.20 -26.56 6.71
N GLY A 120 -8.13 -26.46 7.66
CA GLY A 120 -8.88 -25.24 7.95
C GLY A 120 -7.99 -24.07 8.36
N MET A 121 -7.00 -24.30 9.24
CA MET A 121 -6.00 -23.28 9.58
C MET A 121 -5.23 -22.80 8.35
N SER A 122 -4.81 -23.72 7.49
CA SER A 122 -4.09 -23.40 6.26
C SER A 122 -4.93 -22.55 5.31
N ALA A 123 -6.23 -22.86 5.19
CA ALA A 123 -7.16 -22.06 4.41
C ALA A 123 -7.36 -20.64 4.97
N CYS A 124 -7.50 -20.50 6.29
CA CYS A 124 -7.60 -19.19 6.96
C CYS A 124 -6.34 -18.34 6.79
N ALA A 125 -5.16 -18.97 6.65
CA ALA A 125 -3.89 -18.27 6.40
C ALA A 125 -3.71 -17.88 4.93
N ALA A 126 -4.11 -18.74 3.99
CA ALA A 126 -3.90 -18.54 2.55
C ALA A 126 -4.55 -17.24 2.03
N ASP A 127 -5.77 -16.95 2.47
CA ASP A 127 -6.49 -15.72 2.10
C ASP A 127 -5.73 -14.46 2.53
N LYS A 128 -5.12 -14.49 3.72
CA LYS A 128 -4.37 -13.34 4.26
C LYS A 128 -3.01 -13.16 3.57
N ILE A 129 -2.39 -14.23 3.09
CA ILE A 129 -1.19 -14.14 2.24
C ILE A 129 -1.52 -13.44 0.92
N ALA A 130 -2.63 -13.78 0.27
CA ALA A 130 -3.04 -13.16 -0.99
C ALA A 130 -3.32 -11.65 -0.83
N ILE A 131 -4.03 -11.25 0.22
CA ILE A 131 -4.30 -9.84 0.53
C ILE A 131 -2.98 -9.08 0.75
N LYS A 132 -2.07 -9.65 1.54
CA LYS A 132 -0.75 -9.05 1.80
C LYS A 132 0.07 -8.86 0.53
N GLU A 133 0.13 -9.88 -0.32
CA GLU A 133 0.89 -9.82 -1.58
C GLU A 133 0.30 -8.75 -2.51
N GLY A 134 -1.04 -8.69 -2.63
CA GLY A 134 -1.73 -7.65 -3.40
C GLY A 134 -1.40 -6.24 -2.89
N LEU A 135 -1.56 -6.00 -1.58
CA LEU A 135 -1.21 -4.72 -0.95
C LEU A 135 0.26 -4.36 -1.19
N GLY A 136 1.18 -5.31 -1.00
CA GLY A 136 2.61 -5.09 -1.21
C GLY A 136 2.95 -4.66 -2.64
N ASP A 137 2.32 -5.27 -3.64
CA ASP A 137 2.54 -4.95 -5.05
C ASP A 137 1.95 -3.58 -5.43
N GLU A 138 0.74 -3.26 -4.94
CA GLU A 138 0.08 -1.96 -5.17
C GLU A 138 0.91 -0.81 -4.58
N PHE A 139 1.33 -0.91 -3.32
CA PHE A 139 2.18 0.12 -2.70
C PHE A 139 3.56 0.23 -3.37
N ARG A 140 4.11 -0.88 -3.86
CA ARG A 140 5.36 -0.84 -4.64
C ARG A 140 5.15 -0.09 -5.95
N ALA A 141 4.02 -0.29 -6.63
CA ALA A 141 3.69 0.45 -7.86
C ALA A 141 3.50 1.95 -7.58
N LEU A 142 2.78 2.30 -6.51
CA LEU A 142 2.58 3.69 -6.07
C LEU A 142 3.92 4.37 -5.78
N THR A 143 4.71 3.82 -4.86
CA THR A 143 6.00 4.42 -4.45
C THR A 143 7.02 4.52 -5.58
N ASN A 144 7.01 3.59 -6.55
CA ASN A 144 7.84 3.70 -7.75
C ASN A 144 7.36 4.81 -8.70
N THR A 145 6.05 4.99 -8.82
CA THR A 145 5.46 6.06 -9.65
C THR A 145 5.78 7.42 -9.05
N LEU A 146 5.58 7.58 -7.73
CA LEU A 146 5.93 8.80 -7.00
C LEU A 146 7.44 9.09 -7.10
N GLN A 147 8.31 8.09 -7.01
CA GLN A 147 9.75 8.28 -7.18
C GLN A 147 10.10 8.84 -8.56
N ARG A 148 9.45 8.35 -9.62
CA ARG A 148 9.67 8.87 -10.98
C ARG A 148 9.25 10.33 -11.09
N ILE A 149 8.12 10.69 -10.48
CA ILE A 149 7.63 12.09 -10.43
C ILE A 149 8.59 12.97 -9.63
N ALA A 150 9.11 12.46 -8.49
CA ALA A 150 10.12 13.15 -7.70
C ALA A 150 11.40 13.37 -8.50
N THR A 151 11.96 12.33 -9.13
CA THR A 151 13.18 12.45 -9.96
C THR A 151 12.98 13.38 -11.16
N ALA A 152 11.80 13.36 -11.80
CA ALA A 152 11.52 14.30 -12.88
C ALA A 152 11.58 15.75 -12.41
N ALA A 153 11.17 16.04 -11.16
CA ALA A 153 11.20 17.38 -10.60
C ALA A 153 12.61 18.00 -10.62
N SER A 154 13.63 17.25 -10.18
CA SER A 154 15.02 17.74 -10.13
C SER A 154 15.67 17.88 -11.52
N GLU A 155 15.12 17.23 -12.54
CA GLU A 155 15.65 17.30 -13.92
C GLU A 155 15.01 18.43 -14.75
N TYR A 156 13.87 18.98 -14.33
CA TYR A 156 13.11 19.92 -15.18
C TYR A 156 13.88 21.18 -15.55
N THR A 157 14.63 21.77 -14.61
CA THR A 157 15.40 22.99 -14.88
C THR A 157 16.50 22.79 -15.94
N LEU A 158 17.05 21.57 -16.06
CA LEU A 158 17.99 21.24 -17.14
C LEU A 158 17.26 20.88 -18.43
N TYR A 159 16.13 20.19 -18.31
CA TYR A 159 15.30 19.79 -19.43
C TYR A 159 14.79 21.00 -20.23
N THR A 160 14.45 22.12 -19.57
CA THR A 160 13.99 23.35 -20.24
C THR A 160 14.95 23.86 -21.30
N PHE A 161 16.26 23.80 -21.04
CA PHE A 161 17.29 24.22 -22.00
C PHE A 161 17.38 23.32 -23.24
N ALA A 162 16.85 22.10 -23.17
CA ALA A 162 16.79 21.21 -24.32
C ALA A 162 15.55 21.45 -25.20
N ILE A 163 14.50 22.06 -24.65
CA ILE A 163 13.20 22.22 -25.33
C ILE A 163 12.85 23.68 -25.68
N HIS A 164 13.47 24.67 -25.03
CA HIS A 164 13.28 26.09 -25.33
C HIS A 164 14.57 26.75 -25.81
N ASN A 165 14.44 27.73 -26.72
CA ASN A 165 15.57 28.53 -27.16
C ASN A 165 15.79 29.73 -26.24
N SER A 166 16.50 29.49 -25.14
CA SER A 166 16.85 30.48 -24.11
C SER A 166 17.53 31.75 -24.65
N PHE A 167 18.13 31.71 -25.84
CA PHE A 167 18.83 32.86 -26.43
C PHE A 167 17.91 33.77 -27.24
N THR A 168 16.92 33.22 -27.94
CA THR A 168 16.02 33.99 -28.79
C THR A 168 14.69 34.30 -28.11
N GLU A 169 14.25 33.43 -27.19
CA GLU A 169 12.96 33.48 -26.51
C GLU A 169 13.15 33.21 -24.99
N PRO A 170 13.91 34.06 -24.26
CA PRO A 170 14.16 33.86 -22.84
C PRO A 170 12.90 34.02 -21.97
N GLU A 171 11.93 34.82 -22.39
CA GLU A 171 10.66 34.99 -21.66
C GLU A 171 9.82 33.71 -21.68
N GLU A 172 9.74 33.03 -22.83
CA GLU A 172 9.02 31.74 -22.96
C GLU A 172 9.66 30.65 -22.09
N HIS A 173 11.00 30.65 -21.97
CA HIS A 173 11.69 29.74 -21.06
C HIS A 173 11.26 29.96 -19.60
N VAL A 174 11.21 31.22 -19.16
CA VAL A 174 10.82 31.58 -17.79
C VAL A 174 9.36 31.24 -17.53
N GLU A 175 8.46 31.58 -18.46
CA GLU A 175 7.03 31.25 -18.35
C GLU A 175 6.82 29.74 -18.21
N TRP A 176 7.55 28.94 -18.98
CA TRP A 176 7.48 27.48 -18.83
C TRP A 176 7.97 27.00 -17.46
N LEU A 177 9.08 27.55 -16.93
CA LEU A 177 9.59 27.19 -15.60
C LEU A 177 8.57 27.51 -14.51
N GLU A 178 7.96 28.70 -14.58
CA GLU A 178 6.90 29.15 -13.68
C GLU A 178 5.69 28.23 -13.74
N GLU A 179 5.10 28.05 -14.93
CA GLU A 179 3.91 27.24 -15.11
C GLU A 179 4.15 25.78 -14.73
N ASN A 180 5.27 25.19 -15.14
CA ASN A 180 5.57 23.80 -14.82
C ASN A 180 5.83 23.61 -13.32
N TYR A 181 6.50 24.56 -12.66
CA TYR A 181 6.68 24.49 -11.20
C TYR A 181 5.34 24.55 -10.48
N ASP A 182 4.50 25.53 -10.81
CA ASP A 182 3.20 25.72 -10.18
C ASP A 182 2.28 24.51 -10.42
N ASN A 183 2.27 23.97 -11.64
CA ASN A 183 1.54 22.73 -11.95
C ASN A 183 2.05 21.53 -11.14
N GLN A 184 3.37 21.41 -10.96
CA GLN A 184 3.96 20.32 -10.17
C GLN A 184 3.63 20.43 -8.68
N VAL A 185 3.62 21.65 -8.13
CA VAL A 185 3.20 21.91 -6.75
C VAL A 185 1.71 21.62 -6.60
N GLU A 186 0.87 22.15 -7.50
CA GLU A 186 -0.57 21.96 -7.44
C GLU A 186 -0.95 20.47 -7.51
N PHE A 187 -0.37 19.74 -8.45
CA PHE A 187 -0.58 18.30 -8.58
C PHE A 187 -0.08 17.54 -7.35
N TRP A 188 1.09 17.92 -6.81
CA TRP A 188 1.65 17.27 -5.64
C TRP A 188 0.77 17.47 -4.41
N ASP A 189 0.44 18.71 -4.07
CA ASP A 189 -0.24 19.06 -2.83
C ASP A 189 -1.74 18.74 -2.84
N ASN A 190 -2.38 18.78 -4.01
CA ASN A 190 -3.84 18.59 -4.10
C ASN A 190 -4.26 17.22 -4.62
N VAL A 191 -3.34 16.43 -5.18
CA VAL A 191 -3.67 15.12 -5.78
C VAL A 191 -2.74 14.04 -5.26
N ALA A 192 -1.47 14.03 -5.67
CA ALA A 192 -0.60 12.87 -5.48
C ALA A 192 -0.31 12.56 -4.01
N ARG A 193 0.04 13.57 -3.21
CA ARG A 193 0.31 13.37 -1.78
C ARG A 193 -0.97 13.02 -1.01
N PRO A 194 -2.10 13.74 -1.15
CA PRO A 194 -3.34 13.37 -0.49
C PRO A 194 -3.83 11.95 -0.81
N GLU A 195 -3.84 11.55 -2.08
CA GLU A 195 -4.26 10.19 -2.49
C GLU A 195 -3.33 9.13 -1.88
N ALA A 196 -2.02 9.34 -1.96
CA ALA A 196 -1.07 8.41 -1.35
C ALA A 196 -1.18 8.36 0.18
N GLN A 197 -1.52 9.47 0.83
CA GLN A 197 -1.78 9.50 2.27
C GLN A 197 -3.06 8.75 2.63
N GLU A 198 -4.12 8.90 1.84
CA GLU A 198 -5.38 8.16 2.03
C GLU A 198 -5.14 6.64 1.94
N ASP A 199 -4.35 6.19 0.96
CA ASP A 199 -3.98 4.77 0.85
C ASP A 199 -3.21 4.26 2.07
N LEU A 200 -2.27 5.07 2.59
CA LEU A 200 -1.51 4.74 3.80
C LEU A 200 -2.42 4.68 5.04
N ASP A 201 -3.33 5.63 5.19
CA ASP A 201 -4.29 5.68 6.28
C ASP A 201 -5.25 4.48 6.21
N ASN A 202 -5.71 4.13 5.02
CA ASN A 202 -6.55 2.96 4.79
C ASN A 202 -5.83 1.66 5.18
N LEU A 203 -4.53 1.55 4.95
CA LEU A 203 -3.75 0.39 5.39
C LEU A 203 -3.76 0.26 6.92
N GLU A 204 -3.51 1.37 7.62
CA GLU A 204 -3.52 1.40 9.09
C GLU A 204 -4.92 1.07 9.65
N ILE A 205 -5.97 1.67 9.09
CA ILE A 205 -7.36 1.49 9.52
C ILE A 205 -7.85 0.05 9.27
N ASN A 206 -7.48 -0.56 8.15
CA ASN A 206 -7.96 -1.89 7.78
C ASN A 206 -7.19 -3.03 8.45
N ARG A 207 -5.93 -2.80 8.89
CA ARG A 207 -5.12 -3.85 9.53
C ARG A 207 -5.85 -4.53 10.71
N PRO A 208 -6.44 -3.83 11.69
CA PRO A 208 -7.17 -4.47 12.79
C PRO A 208 -8.34 -5.34 12.32
N ALA A 209 -9.06 -4.91 11.28
CA ALA A 209 -10.19 -5.66 10.73
C ALA A 209 -9.72 -6.98 10.08
N LEU A 210 -8.61 -6.94 9.33
CA LEU A 210 -8.02 -8.13 8.71
C LEU A 210 -7.51 -9.14 9.76
N VAL A 211 -6.91 -8.64 10.85
CA VAL A 211 -6.47 -9.47 11.99
C VAL A 211 -7.66 -10.13 12.67
N GLU A 212 -8.73 -9.37 12.91
CA GLU A 212 -9.95 -9.89 13.54
C GLU A 212 -10.65 -10.93 12.65
N GLU A 213 -10.71 -10.70 11.34
CA GLU A 213 -11.28 -11.64 10.39
C GLU A 213 -10.51 -12.98 10.39
N ASN A 214 -9.17 -12.94 10.44
CA ASN A 214 -8.35 -14.13 10.60
C ASN A 214 -8.63 -14.86 11.91
N ARG A 215 -8.76 -14.13 13.02
CA ARG A 215 -9.10 -14.69 14.33
C ARG A 215 -10.46 -15.38 14.29
N LEU A 216 -11.48 -14.76 13.69
CA LEU A 216 -12.82 -15.33 13.55
C LEU A 216 -12.83 -16.59 12.68
N CYS A 217 -12.06 -16.61 11.59
CA CYS A 217 -11.90 -17.79 10.75
C CYS A 217 -11.33 -18.98 11.56
N LEU A 218 -10.26 -18.74 12.31
CA LEU A 218 -9.62 -19.77 13.15
C LEU A 218 -10.55 -20.22 14.29
N GLN A 219 -11.30 -19.30 14.90
CA GLN A 219 -12.30 -19.64 15.92
C GLN A 219 -13.37 -20.58 15.39
N ALA A 220 -13.81 -20.42 14.14
CA ALA A 220 -14.77 -21.32 13.51
C ALA A 220 -14.19 -22.73 13.34
N VAL A 221 -12.91 -22.85 12.96
CA VAL A 221 -12.20 -24.14 12.87
C VAL A 221 -12.15 -24.83 14.23
N ILE A 222 -11.72 -24.11 15.28
CA ILE A 222 -11.64 -24.63 16.65
C ILE A 222 -13.03 -25.09 17.14
N THR A 223 -14.06 -24.28 16.89
CA THR A 223 -15.44 -24.60 17.30
C THR A 223 -15.96 -25.87 16.62
N SER A 224 -15.66 -26.04 15.33
CA SER A 224 -16.02 -27.24 14.59
C SER A 224 -15.29 -28.47 15.15
N LEU A 225 -13.98 -28.36 15.43
CA LEU A 225 -13.20 -29.44 16.01
C LEU A 225 -13.75 -29.84 17.40
N ASN A 226 -14.00 -28.87 18.27
CA ASN A 226 -14.51 -29.13 19.62
C ASN A 226 -15.87 -29.84 19.58
N THR A 227 -16.74 -29.45 18.64
CA THR A 227 -18.03 -30.13 18.43
C THR A 227 -17.85 -31.58 18.02
N ALA A 228 -16.91 -31.85 17.10
CA ALA A 228 -16.58 -33.21 16.70
C ALA A 228 -15.99 -34.03 17.86
N MET A 229 -15.08 -33.45 18.66
CA MET A 229 -14.47 -34.11 19.80
C MET A 229 -15.47 -34.41 20.92
N ASN A 230 -16.42 -33.50 21.19
CA ASN A 230 -17.51 -33.78 22.14
C ASN A 230 -18.40 -34.95 21.68
N THR A 231 -18.58 -35.11 20.37
CA THR A 231 -19.28 -36.28 19.82
C THR A 231 -18.47 -37.56 20.05
N VAL A 232 -17.15 -37.53 19.83
CA VAL A 232 -16.25 -38.66 20.11
C VAL A 232 -16.29 -39.03 21.60
N ARG A 233 -16.14 -38.05 22.50
CA ARG A 233 -16.22 -38.27 23.96
C ARG A 233 -17.54 -38.91 24.39
N GLY A 234 -18.65 -38.48 23.80
CA GLY A 234 -19.97 -39.08 24.05
C GLY A 234 -20.09 -40.54 23.61
N GLN A 235 -19.30 -40.99 22.63
CA GLN A 235 -19.29 -42.36 22.12
C GLN A 235 -18.39 -43.30 22.93
N ILE A 236 -17.47 -42.78 23.75
CA ILE A 236 -16.54 -43.58 24.57
C ILE A 236 -17.32 -44.58 25.45
N ASN A 237 -18.36 -44.11 26.15
CA ASN A 237 -19.18 -44.95 27.04
C ASN A 237 -19.96 -46.07 26.34
N SER A 238 -20.01 -46.05 24.99
CA SER A 238 -20.72 -47.06 24.19
C SER A 238 -19.82 -48.15 23.62
N CYS A 239 -18.50 -48.10 23.86
CA CYS A 239 -17.52 -48.99 23.25
C CYS A 239 -17.23 -50.30 24.03
#